data_AF-A0A535JWW4-F1
#
_entry.id   AF-A0A535JWW4-F1
#
_cell.length_a   1.000
_cell.length_b   1.000
_cell.length_c   1.000
_cell.angle_alpha   90.00
_cell.angle_beta   90.00
_cell.angle_gamma   90.00
#
_symmetry.space_group_name_H-M   'P 1'
#
loop_
_entity.id
_entity.type
_entity.pdbx_description
1 polymer ?
#
loop_
_entity_poly.entity_id
_entity_poly.type
_entity_poly.pdbx_seq_one_letter_code
_entity_poly.pdbx_strand_id
1 'polypeptide(L)'
;MKKIGPHSRAQRFTPRRKGSPLSEMNKARVLRLIKERRMTPAGLAAIGGAVKREPLRVASDITRALHAVPGAWDRFQRLPEAYKRIRLGWIEGARGRPLIFATRLRYFVRMTAQGKRYGMVRG
;
A
#
# COMPACT_ATOMS: atom_id res chain seq x y z
N MET A 1 0.97 0.99 21.16
CA MET A 1 1.95 0.28 22.02
C MET A 1 1.87 0.92 23.39
N LYS A 2 1.58 0.16 24.45
CA LYS A 2 1.43 0.68 25.82
C LYS A 2 2.78 0.64 26.54
N LYS A 3 3.19 1.71 27.22
CA LYS A 3 4.35 1.69 28.12
C LYS A 3 3.95 0.90 29.38
N ILE A 4 4.71 -0.13 29.74
CA ILE A 4 4.47 -0.95 30.94
C ILE A 4 5.54 -0.68 32.00
N GLY A 5 6.71 -0.20 31.59
CA GLY A 5 7.76 0.25 32.51
C GLY A 5 8.74 1.20 31.82
N PRO A 6 9.84 1.56 32.49
CA PRO A 6 10.86 2.48 31.96
C PRO A 6 11.47 2.00 30.65
N HIS A 7 11.71 0.69 30.53
CA HIS A 7 12.35 0.05 29.37
C HIS A 7 11.46 -0.97 28.65
N SER A 8 10.19 -1.13 29.06
CA SER A 8 9.29 -2.16 28.54
C SER A 8 8.00 -1.59 27.96
N ARG A 9 7.56 -2.22 26.87
CA ARG A 9 6.38 -1.81 26.12
C ARG A 9 5.62 -3.05 25.63
N ALA A 10 4.30 -2.99 25.67
CA ALA A 10 3.43 -4.03 25.13
C ALA A 10 2.77 -3.61 23.82
N GLN A 11 2.70 -4.55 22.88
CA GLN A 11 1.90 -4.44 21.67
C GLN A 11 0.68 -5.36 21.79
N ARG A 12 -0.51 -4.78 21.67
CA ARG A 12 -1.75 -5.56 21.58
C ARG A 12 -1.91 -6.07 20.16
N PHE A 13 -2.13 -7.38 20.02
CA PHE A 13 -2.59 -8.00 18.78
C PHE A 13 -4.07 -8.34 18.95
N THR A 14 -4.90 -7.97 17.99
CA THR A 14 -6.32 -8.29 17.97
C THR A 14 -6.65 -9.03 16.68
N PRO A 15 -7.55 -10.02 16.71
CA PRO A 15 -8.04 -10.64 15.49
C PRO A 15 -8.57 -9.59 14.52
N ARG A 16 -8.38 -9.83 13.24
CA ARG A 16 -8.95 -8.98 12.19
C ARG A 16 -10.47 -9.19 12.16
N ARG A 17 -11.24 -8.12 11.92
CA ARG A 17 -12.68 -8.23 11.67
C ARG A 17 -12.94 -9.14 10.46
N LYS A 18 -13.81 -10.14 10.65
CA LYS A 18 -14.23 -11.07 9.58
C LYS A 18 -14.73 -10.28 8.36
N GLY A 19 -14.26 -10.64 7.17
CA GLY A 19 -14.63 -9.99 5.91
C GLY A 19 -13.98 -8.63 5.62
N SER A 20 -13.15 -8.08 6.52
CA SER A 20 -12.49 -6.79 6.24
C SER A 20 -11.46 -6.91 5.11
N PRO A 21 -11.38 -5.92 4.19
CA PRO A 21 -10.48 -5.99 3.05
C PRO A 21 -9.01 -5.92 3.47
N LEU A 22 -8.14 -6.54 2.66
CA LEU A 22 -6.69 -6.39 2.76
C LEU A 22 -6.23 -5.19 1.93
N SER A 23 -5.40 -4.33 2.53
CA SER A 23 -4.70 -3.30 1.77
C SER A 23 -3.72 -3.94 0.79
N GLU A 24 -3.39 -3.25 -0.30
CA GLU A 24 -2.41 -3.72 -1.29
C GLU A 24 -1.05 -4.07 -0.68
N MET A 25 -0.60 -3.31 0.31
CA MET A 25 0.63 -3.63 1.07
C MET A 25 0.52 -4.96 1.82
N ASN A 26 -0.63 -5.25 2.43
CA ASN A 26 -0.84 -6.51 3.13
C ASN A 26 -1.02 -7.67 2.16
N LYS A 27 -1.68 -7.48 1.02
CA LYS A 27 -1.75 -8.48 -0.07
C LYS A 27 -0.34 -8.84 -0.55
N ALA A 28 0.50 -7.84 -0.82
CA ALA A 28 1.89 -8.06 -1.21
C ALA A 28 2.69 -8.82 -0.14
N ARG A 29 2.48 -8.47 1.15
CA ARG A 29 3.13 -9.17 2.27
C ARG A 29 2.70 -10.63 2.37
N VAL A 30 1.42 -10.92 2.19
CA VAL A 30 0.90 -12.30 2.16
C VAL A 30 1.56 -13.09 1.03
N LEU A 31 1.56 -12.56 -0.20
CA LEU A 31 2.19 -13.23 -1.35
C LEU A 31 3.65 -13.53 -1.08
N ARG A 32 4.38 -12.59 -0.47
CA ARG A 32 5.78 -12.79 -0.10
C ARG A 32 5.94 -13.91 0.93
N LEU A 33 5.14 -13.91 2.00
CA LEU A 33 5.20 -14.95 3.03
C LEU A 33 4.88 -16.34 2.48
N ILE A 34 3.94 -16.43 1.53
CA ILE A 34 3.65 -17.70 0.82
C ILE A 34 4.87 -18.14 0.02
N LYS A 35 5.46 -17.24 -0.79
CA LYS A 35 6.67 -17.52 -1.57
C LYS A 35 7.84 -17.97 -0.69
N GLU A 36 8.01 -17.35 0.47
CA GLU A 36 9.04 -17.66 1.46
C GLU A 36 8.72 -18.92 2.31
N ARG A 37 7.57 -19.59 2.10
CA ARG A 37 7.07 -20.71 2.94
C ARG A 37 6.95 -20.38 4.44
N ARG A 38 6.73 -19.10 4.75
CA ARG A 38 6.55 -18.59 6.12
C ARG A 38 5.08 -18.33 6.48
N MET A 39 4.17 -18.49 5.52
CA MET A 39 2.74 -18.39 5.76
C MET A 39 2.25 -19.67 6.44
N THR A 40 1.54 -19.52 7.56
CA THR A 40 1.00 -20.65 8.34
C THR A 40 -0.45 -20.97 7.93
N PRO A 41 -0.97 -22.18 8.24
CA PRO A 41 -2.37 -22.53 8.00
C PRO A 41 -3.36 -21.55 8.63
N ALA A 42 -3.10 -21.09 9.86
CA ALA A 42 -3.92 -20.09 10.53
C ALA A 42 -3.97 -18.76 9.76
N GLY A 43 -2.84 -18.34 9.17
CA GLY A 43 -2.77 -17.16 8.31
C GLY A 43 -3.58 -17.32 7.03
N LEU A 44 -3.44 -18.45 6.33
CA LEU A 44 -4.20 -18.76 5.12
C LEU A 44 -5.72 -18.75 5.38
N ALA A 45 -6.15 -19.40 6.48
CA ALA A 45 -7.55 -19.42 6.89
C ALA A 45 -8.08 -18.00 7.16
N ALA A 46 -7.29 -17.15 7.82
CA ALA A 46 -7.68 -15.76 8.10
C ALA A 46 -7.78 -14.88 6.84
N ILE A 47 -7.05 -15.23 5.77
CA ILE A 47 -7.04 -14.49 4.50
C ILE A 47 -8.19 -14.95 3.59
N GLY A 48 -8.67 -16.19 3.72
CA GLY A 48 -9.88 -16.67 3.05
C GLY A 48 -9.87 -16.52 1.52
N GLY A 49 -8.70 -16.57 0.88
CA GLY A 49 -8.55 -16.38 -0.57
C GLY A 49 -8.56 -14.92 -1.06
N ALA A 50 -8.50 -13.93 -0.16
CA ALA A 50 -8.57 -12.49 -0.48
C ALA A 50 -7.38 -11.92 -1.26
N VAL A 51 -6.45 -12.75 -1.72
CA VAL A 51 -5.26 -12.32 -2.47
C VAL A 51 -5.39 -12.76 -3.91
N LYS A 52 -6.24 -12.05 -4.64
CA LYS A 52 -6.28 -12.10 -6.11
C LYS A 52 -5.49 -10.92 -6.66
N ARG A 53 -4.72 -11.16 -7.73
CA ARG A 53 -4.03 -10.11 -8.48
C ARG A 53 -4.96 -9.59 -9.56
N GLU A 54 -5.65 -8.50 -9.28
CA GLU A 54 -6.45 -7.78 -10.28
C GLU A 54 -5.55 -6.91 -11.15
N PRO A 55 -5.89 -6.62 -12.42
CA PRO A 55 -5.14 -5.68 -13.24
C PRO A 55 -4.97 -4.32 -12.55
N LEU A 56 -3.78 -3.73 -12.66
CA LEU A 56 -3.54 -2.41 -12.10
C LEU A 56 -4.30 -1.35 -12.89
N ARG A 57 -5.25 -0.66 -12.24
CA ARG A 57 -5.98 0.47 -12.82
C ARG A 57 -5.54 1.76 -12.15
N VAL A 58 -5.25 2.79 -12.95
CA VAL A 58 -4.93 4.14 -12.48
C VAL A 58 -6.14 5.01 -12.74
N ALA A 59 -6.70 5.62 -11.69
CA ALA A 59 -7.86 6.50 -11.83
C ALA A 59 -7.51 7.76 -12.63
N SER A 60 -8.49 8.31 -13.36
CA SER A 60 -8.28 9.44 -14.29
C SER A 60 -7.77 10.70 -13.59
N ASP A 61 -8.20 10.96 -12.35
CA ASP A 61 -7.74 12.07 -11.54
C ASP A 61 -6.27 11.94 -11.11
N ILE A 62 -5.83 10.72 -10.79
CA ILE A 62 -4.42 10.42 -10.51
C ILE A 62 -3.58 10.55 -11.78
N THR A 63 -4.06 10.01 -12.90
CA THR A 63 -3.39 10.14 -14.22
C THR A 63 -3.22 11.61 -14.58
N ARG A 64 -4.28 12.42 -14.48
CA ARG A 64 -4.22 13.86 -14.74
C ARG A 64 -3.20 14.57 -13.83
N ALA A 65 -3.16 14.23 -12.54
CA ALA A 65 -2.21 14.82 -11.61
C ALA A 65 -0.75 14.45 -11.93
N LEU A 66 -0.48 13.26 -12.46
CA LEU A 66 0.84 12.86 -12.92
C LEU A 66 1.24 13.58 -14.22
N HIS A 67 0.32 13.78 -15.16
CA HIS A 67 0.61 14.53 -16.38
C HIS A 67 0.82 16.03 -16.14
N ALA A 68 0.22 16.60 -15.08
CA ALA A 68 0.39 18.01 -14.72
C ALA A 68 1.81 18.37 -14.25
N VAL A 69 2.66 17.40 -13.94
CA VAL A 69 4.05 17.64 -13.49
C VAL A 69 5.04 17.07 -14.51
N PRO A 70 5.92 17.91 -15.10
CA PRO A 70 6.87 17.47 -16.12
C PRO A 70 7.70 16.24 -15.71
N GLY A 71 7.67 15.22 -16.58
CA GLY A 71 8.39 13.96 -16.40
C GLY A 71 7.91 13.08 -15.23
N ALA A 72 6.81 13.42 -14.53
CA ALA A 72 6.27 12.56 -13.48
C ALA A 72 5.58 11.31 -14.06
N TRP A 73 4.89 11.44 -15.21
CA TRP A 73 4.27 10.30 -15.89
C TRP A 73 5.29 9.27 -16.36
N ASP A 74 6.37 9.68 -17.04
CA ASP A 74 7.39 8.74 -17.53
C ASP A 74 8.11 8.03 -16.39
N ARG A 75 8.42 8.76 -15.31
CA ARG A 75 8.99 8.16 -14.10
C ARG A 75 8.00 7.21 -13.44
N PHE A 76 6.71 7.56 -13.39
CA PHE A 76 5.66 6.68 -12.91
C PHE A 76 5.64 5.37 -13.71
N GLN A 77 5.65 5.44 -15.03
CA GLN A 77 5.63 4.27 -15.91
C GLN A 77 6.80 3.31 -15.63
N ARG A 78 7.98 3.84 -15.27
CA ARG A 78 9.17 3.04 -14.91
C ARG A 78 9.15 2.46 -13.49
N LEU A 79 8.19 2.84 -12.64
CA LEU A 79 8.10 2.28 -11.28
C LEU A 79 7.73 0.78 -11.33
N PRO A 80 8.28 -0.03 -10.40
CA PRO A 80 7.85 -1.42 -10.24
C PRO A 80 6.34 -1.53 -10.02
N GLU A 81 5.69 -2.52 -10.63
CA GLU A 81 4.23 -2.68 -10.52
C GLU A 81 3.76 -2.83 -9.07
N ALA A 82 4.49 -3.61 -8.25
CA ALA A 82 4.20 -3.77 -6.84
C ALA A 82 4.20 -2.42 -6.10
N TYR A 83 5.14 -1.54 -6.42
CA TYR A 83 5.21 -0.19 -5.86
C TYR A 83 4.03 0.67 -6.32
N LYS A 84 3.71 0.68 -7.63
CA LYS A 84 2.56 1.40 -8.18
C LYS A 84 1.28 0.98 -7.45
N ARG A 85 1.02 -0.33 -7.36
CA ARG A 85 -0.17 -0.91 -6.72
C ARG A 85 -0.31 -0.49 -5.26
N ILE A 86 0.77 -0.57 -4.49
CA ILE A 86 0.75 -0.18 -3.07
C ILE A 86 0.49 1.32 -2.90
N ARG A 87 1.14 2.17 -3.71
CA ARG A 87 0.99 3.62 -3.60
C ARG A 87 -0.39 4.08 -4.07
N LEU A 88 -0.87 3.55 -5.18
CA LEU A 88 -2.21 3.85 -5.68
C LEU A 88 -3.28 3.37 -4.68
N GLY A 89 -3.21 2.14 -4.19
CA GLY A 89 -4.13 1.66 -3.15
C GLY A 89 -4.10 2.49 -1.86
N TRP A 90 -2.94 3.03 -1.48
CA TRP A 90 -2.83 3.94 -0.34
C TRP A 90 -3.47 5.31 -0.60
N ILE A 91 -3.35 5.86 -1.81
CA ILE A 91 -4.02 7.11 -2.20
C ILE A 91 -5.54 6.88 -2.27
N GLU A 92 -5.97 5.85 -3.01
CA GLU A 92 -7.36 5.44 -3.20
C GLU A 92 -8.10 5.18 -1.88
N GLY A 93 -7.44 4.54 -0.91
CA GLY A 93 -8.01 4.31 0.43
C GLY A 93 -8.29 5.59 1.24
N ALA A 94 -7.94 6.77 0.72
CA ALA A 94 -8.30 8.06 1.28
C ALA A 94 -9.45 8.77 0.56
N ARG A 95 -10.10 8.18 -0.46
CA ARG A 95 -11.18 8.86 -1.22
C ARG A 95 -12.30 9.43 -0.35
N GLY A 96 -12.72 8.72 0.70
CA GLY A 96 -13.71 9.23 1.66
C GLY A 96 -13.23 10.39 2.55
N ARG A 97 -11.99 10.86 2.38
CA ARG A 97 -11.35 11.96 3.13
C ARG A 97 -10.60 12.87 2.16
N PRO A 98 -11.30 13.80 1.46
CA PRO A 98 -10.75 14.55 0.32
C PRO A 98 -9.43 15.27 0.60
N LEU A 99 -9.29 15.91 1.76
CA LEU A 99 -8.05 16.60 2.15
C LEU A 99 -6.85 15.65 2.28
N ILE A 100 -7.09 14.45 2.82
CA ILE A 100 -6.05 13.42 2.94
C ILE A 100 -5.71 12.86 1.56
N PHE A 101 -6.72 12.59 0.72
CA PHE A 101 -6.52 12.15 -0.65
C PHE A 101 -5.63 13.13 -1.43
N ALA A 102 -5.99 14.41 -1.44
CA ALA A 102 -5.25 15.46 -2.13
C ALA A 102 -3.81 15.57 -1.62
N THR A 103 -3.61 15.48 -0.30
CA THR A 103 -2.28 15.51 0.32
C THR A 103 -1.43 14.31 -0.11
N ARG A 104 -1.99 13.10 -0.11
CA ARG A 104 -1.29 11.88 -0.56
C ARG A 104 -0.95 11.93 -2.04
N LEU A 105 -1.89 12.37 -2.87
CA LEU A 105 -1.70 12.49 -4.32
C LEU A 105 -0.60 13.50 -4.65
N ARG A 106 -0.65 14.70 -4.07
CA ARG A 106 0.38 15.73 -4.24
C ARG A 106 1.76 15.24 -3.82
N TYR A 107 1.84 14.58 -2.66
CA TYR A 107 3.10 14.01 -2.18
C TYR A 107 3.62 12.90 -3.12
N PHE A 108 2.74 12.02 -3.61
CA PHE A 108 3.09 10.98 -4.55
C PHE A 108 3.64 11.54 -5.87
N VAL A 109 2.93 12.48 -6.50
CA VAL A 109 3.36 13.11 -7.75
C VAL A 109 4.73 13.79 -7.56
N ARG A 110 4.91 14.57 -6.49
CA ARG A 110 6.18 15.25 -6.18
C ARG A 110 7.34 14.27 -6.04
N MET A 111 7.18 13.19 -5.29
CA MET A 111 8.25 12.21 -5.09
C MET A 111 8.55 11.43 -6.37
N THR A 112 7.51 11.08 -7.13
CA THR A 112 7.65 10.39 -8.43
C THR A 112 8.37 11.28 -9.46
N ALA A 113 8.05 12.58 -9.52
CA ALA A 113 8.74 13.55 -10.36
C ALA A 113 10.23 13.67 -10.01
N GLN A 114 10.59 13.48 -8.74
CA GLN A 114 11.99 13.46 -8.29
C GLN A 114 12.68 12.10 -8.51
N GLY A 115 11.98 11.08 -9.06
CA GLY A 115 12.49 9.72 -9.18
C GLY A 115 12.66 8.99 -7.84
N LYS A 116 12.05 9.51 -6.77
CA LYS A 116 12.22 8.98 -5.41
C LYS A 116 11.08 8.03 -5.04
N ARG A 117 11.44 6.84 -4.57
CA ARG A 117 10.51 5.91 -3.91
C ARG A 117 10.48 6.18 -2.42
N TYR A 118 9.33 5.95 -1.78
CA TYR A 118 9.17 6.17 -0.34
C TYR A 118 8.25 5.13 0.32
N GLY A 119 8.36 5.07 1.66
CA GLY A 119 7.69 4.08 2.49
C GLY A 119 8.38 2.72 2.47
N MET A 120 7.92 1.82 3.35
CA MET A 120 8.49 0.48 3.51
C MET A 120 7.98 -0.49 2.44
N VAL A 121 8.23 -0.20 1.16
CA VAL A 121 7.93 -1.09 0.04
C VAL A 121 9.26 -1.66 -0.45
N ARG A 122 9.45 -2.97 -0.27
CA ARG A 122 10.61 -3.69 -0.78
C ARG A 122 10.24 -4.29 -2.15
N GLY A 123 11.05 -3.96 -3.16
CA GLY A 123 11.12 -4.54 -4.51
C GLY A 123 9.81 -4.98 -5.13
#